data_AF-F4HK86-F1
#
_entry.id   AF-F4HK86-F1
#
_cell.length_a   1.000
_cell.length_b   1.000
_cell.length_c   1.000
_cell.angle_alpha   90.00
_cell.angle_beta   90.00
_cell.angle_gamma   90.00
#
_symmetry.space_group_name_H-M   'P 1'
#
loop_
_entity.id
_entity.type
_entity.pdbx_description
1 polymer ?
#
loop_
_entity_poly.entity_id
_entity_poly.type
_entity_poly.pdbx_seq_one_letter_code
_entity_poly.pdbx_strand_id
1 'polypeptide(L)'
;MHLRYYAPYYEKETHEKILNYLEDIKRLHNINYEEIPIGHWFPEWYSREAKISEAYVYDNHLKPYSSLILFNCNKLLQMGLDLHCDTVSSKFKSRSGNIYVAGTIAVVENGVTLLALADKDEIFEFLKALLREGWNLLNMLEKTKPKTIVEPREREKEIKRALILALSKNFDYVLMDVKLNALSGDEWDPFIYFSPDADIIA
;
A
#
# COMPACT_ATOMS: atom_id res chain seq x y z
N MET A 1 14.51 -10.77 8.30
CA MET A 1 13.72 -9.54 8.06
C MET A 1 14.64 -8.33 8.20
N HIS A 2 14.47 -7.31 7.37
CA HIS A 2 15.26 -6.08 7.40
C HIS A 2 14.43 -4.91 6.86
N LEU A 3 14.88 -3.69 7.13
CA LEU A 3 14.30 -2.48 6.57
C LEU A 3 14.92 -2.18 5.20
N ARG A 4 14.12 -1.69 4.27
CA ARG A 4 14.59 -1.25 2.96
C ARG A 4 14.11 0.17 2.75
N TYR A 5 15.05 1.08 2.56
CA TYR A 5 14.78 2.47 2.24
C TYR A 5 15.01 2.70 0.76
N TYR A 6 13.93 3.01 0.05
CA TYR A 6 13.94 3.42 -1.33
C TYR A 6 14.26 4.91 -1.43
N ALA A 7 15.54 5.24 -1.39
CA ALA A 7 16.04 6.60 -1.26
C ALA A 7 16.11 7.33 -2.62
N PRO A 8 16.10 8.67 -2.61
CA PRO A 8 15.92 9.55 -1.46
C PRO A 8 14.44 9.88 -1.19
N TYR A 9 14.15 10.41 0.00
CA TYR A 9 12.94 11.21 0.22
C TYR A 9 13.17 12.61 -0.39
N TYR A 10 12.15 13.23 -0.98
CA TYR A 10 12.30 14.48 -1.76
C TYR A 10 12.87 15.65 -0.96
N GLU A 11 12.47 15.79 0.30
CA GLU A 11 12.98 16.79 1.25
C GLU A 11 14.26 16.28 1.94
N LYS A 12 15.35 17.06 1.84
CA LYS A 12 16.65 16.71 2.44
C LYS A 12 16.56 16.44 3.95
N GLU A 13 15.90 17.34 4.68
CA GLU A 13 15.75 17.21 6.14
C GLU A 13 14.99 15.93 6.53
N THR A 14 13.93 15.61 5.79
CA THR A 14 13.16 14.37 6.00
C THR A 14 13.99 13.14 5.65
N HIS A 15 14.76 13.17 4.56
CA HIS A 15 15.67 12.09 4.18
C HIS A 15 16.73 11.83 5.27
N GLU A 16 17.39 12.88 5.75
CA GLU A 16 18.40 12.78 6.82
C GLU A 16 17.78 12.25 8.13
N LYS A 17 16.57 12.72 8.46
CA LYS A 17 15.85 12.25 9.65
C LYS A 17 15.48 10.78 9.55
N ILE A 18 15.03 10.30 8.38
CA ILE A 18 14.79 8.87 8.13
C ILE A 18 16.08 8.08 8.36
N LEU A 19 17.21 8.49 7.78
CA LEU A 19 18.50 7.80 7.96
C LEU A 19 18.92 7.73 9.43
N ASN A 20 18.73 8.82 10.18
CA ASN A 20 19.04 8.84 11.62
C ASN A 20 18.19 7.81 12.39
N TYR A 21 16.88 7.72 12.12
CA TYR A 21 16.03 6.68 12.72
C TYR A 21 16.49 5.27 12.36
N LEU A 22 16.85 5.03 11.08
CA LEU A 22 17.30 3.72 10.62
C LEU A 22 18.62 3.29 11.30
N GLU A 23 19.57 4.22 11.46
CA GLU A 23 20.81 3.96 12.21
C GLU A 23 20.55 3.72 13.71
N ASP A 24 19.65 4.50 14.33
CA ASP A 24 19.28 4.31 15.73
C ASP A 24 18.62 2.94 15.96
N ILE A 25 17.70 2.53 15.08
CA ILE A 25 17.04 1.22 15.11
C ILE A 25 18.08 0.10 14.93
N LYS A 26 19.01 0.25 13.98
CA LYS A 26 20.09 -0.72 13.76
C LYS A 26 20.97 -0.86 15.00
N ARG A 27 21.36 0.26 15.61
CA ARG A 27 22.22 0.28 16.80
C ARG A 27 21.53 -0.31 18.03
N LEU A 28 20.26 0.04 18.26
CA LEU A 28 19.53 -0.34 19.47
C LEU A 28 18.98 -1.76 19.40
N HIS A 29 18.44 -2.17 18.25
CA HIS A 29 17.71 -3.43 18.09
C HIS A 29 18.42 -4.45 17.20
N ASN A 30 19.57 -4.10 16.61
CA ASN A 30 20.27 -4.93 15.62
C ASN A 30 19.38 -5.30 14.40
N ILE A 31 18.48 -4.40 14.03
CA ILE A 31 17.64 -4.52 12.83
C ILE A 31 18.36 -3.82 11.68
N ASN A 32 18.88 -4.61 10.73
CA ASN A 32 19.58 -4.06 9.59
C ASN A 32 18.63 -3.30 8.65
N TYR A 33 19.20 -2.33 7.94
CA TYR A 33 18.54 -1.68 6.83
C TYR A 33 19.45 -1.63 5.60
N GLU A 34 18.83 -1.57 4.42
CA GLU A 34 19.52 -1.28 3.17
C GLU A 34 18.95 -0.02 2.53
N GLU A 35 19.82 0.79 1.94
CA GLU A 35 19.44 1.96 1.15
C GLU A 35 19.57 1.63 -0.34
N ILE A 36 18.47 1.79 -1.07
CA ILE A 36 18.37 1.57 -2.51
C ILE A 36 18.08 2.91 -3.18
N PRO A 37 19.09 3.56 -3.78
CA PRO A 37 18.89 4.76 -4.59
C PRO A 37 17.99 4.45 -5.79
N ILE A 38 16.89 5.19 -5.91
CA ILE A 38 15.93 5.07 -6.99
C ILE A 38 16.16 6.14 -8.05
N GLY A 39 16.23 5.72 -9.31
CA GLY A 39 16.31 6.59 -10.47
C GLY A 39 14.94 7.08 -10.91
N HIS A 40 14.56 8.26 -10.40
CA HIS A 40 13.69 9.20 -11.08
C HIS A 40 13.86 10.57 -10.40
N TRP A 41 14.48 11.53 -11.09
CA TRP A 41 14.68 12.90 -10.58
C TRP A 41 15.38 12.97 -9.22
N PHE A 42 16.70 12.78 -9.21
CA PHE A 42 17.47 13.07 -8.00
C PHE A 42 17.44 14.56 -7.70
N PRO A 43 17.06 14.95 -6.48
CA PRO A 43 17.29 16.32 -6.07
C PRO A 43 18.80 16.57 -6.03
N GLU A 44 19.23 17.79 -6.36
CA GLU A 44 20.65 18.16 -6.52
C GLU A 44 21.52 17.82 -5.30
N TRP A 45 20.91 17.73 -4.12
CA TRP A 45 21.58 17.40 -2.88
C TRP A 45 21.85 15.89 -2.69
N TYR A 46 21.24 15.00 -3.46
CA TYR A 46 21.41 13.55 -3.34
C TYR A 46 22.37 13.02 -4.41
N SER A 47 23.57 12.64 -3.99
CA SER A 47 24.69 12.33 -4.87
C SER A 47 24.88 10.84 -5.22
N ARG A 48 24.00 9.96 -4.73
CA ARG A 48 24.16 8.51 -4.97
C ARG A 48 23.60 8.10 -6.33
N GLU A 49 24.32 7.25 -7.03
CA GLU A 49 23.90 6.71 -8.33
C GLU A 49 22.65 5.82 -8.18
N ALA A 50 21.70 6.01 -9.10
CA ALA A 50 20.50 5.17 -9.19
C ALA A 50 20.87 3.71 -9.40
N LYS A 51 20.34 2.84 -8.54
CA LYS A 51 20.44 1.39 -8.70
C LYS A 51 19.26 0.80 -9.45
N ILE A 52 18.08 1.42 -9.36
CA ILE A 52 16.82 0.83 -9.81
C ILE A 52 15.79 1.92 -10.14
N SER A 53 14.85 1.67 -11.07
CA SER A 53 13.78 2.62 -11.40
C SER A 53 12.57 2.48 -10.47
N GLU A 54 11.77 3.55 -10.33
CA GLU A 54 10.50 3.53 -9.58
C GLU A 54 9.55 2.46 -10.12
N ALA A 55 9.43 2.38 -11.45
CA ALA A 55 8.58 1.39 -12.12
C ALA A 55 8.99 -0.04 -11.76
N TYR A 56 10.29 -0.34 -11.75
CA TYR A 56 10.77 -1.66 -11.37
C TYR A 56 10.41 -1.99 -9.91
N VAL A 57 10.62 -1.05 -8.99
CA VAL A 57 10.30 -1.27 -7.57
C VAL A 57 8.80 -1.50 -7.40
N TYR A 58 7.96 -0.71 -8.05
CA TYR A 58 6.51 -0.89 -8.00
C TYR A 58 6.09 -2.27 -8.52
N ASP A 59 6.51 -2.65 -9.72
CA ASP A 59 6.04 -3.89 -10.35
C ASP A 59 6.63 -5.17 -9.72
N ASN A 60 7.85 -5.11 -9.19
CA ASN A 60 8.56 -6.29 -8.68
C ASN A 60 8.57 -6.38 -7.15
N HIS A 61 8.60 -5.26 -6.44
CA HIS A 61 8.72 -5.26 -4.98
C HIS A 61 7.43 -4.90 -4.26
N LEU A 62 6.49 -4.16 -4.88
CA LEU A 62 5.29 -3.69 -4.18
C LEU A 62 4.02 -4.41 -4.65
N LYS A 63 3.70 -4.30 -5.94
CA LYS A 63 2.47 -4.82 -6.56
C LYS A 63 2.23 -6.31 -6.29
N PRO A 64 3.23 -7.23 -6.39
CA PRO A 64 3.02 -8.66 -6.13
C PRO A 64 2.57 -8.96 -4.70
N TYR A 65 2.96 -8.10 -3.75
CA TYR A 65 2.70 -8.26 -2.32
C TYR A 65 1.64 -7.29 -1.79
N SER A 66 0.91 -6.61 -2.68
CA SER A 66 -0.08 -5.57 -2.34
C SER A 66 -1.11 -6.00 -1.29
N SER A 67 -1.67 -7.20 -1.39
CA SER A 67 -2.62 -7.70 -0.37
C SER A 67 -1.97 -7.91 0.99
N LEU A 68 -0.71 -8.35 1.04
CA LEU A 68 0.03 -8.58 2.28
C LEU A 68 0.41 -7.25 2.94
N ILE A 69 0.89 -6.29 2.14
CA ILE A 69 1.21 -4.93 2.59
C ILE A 69 -0.03 -4.28 3.23
N LEU A 70 -1.18 -4.35 2.54
CA LEU A 70 -2.43 -3.79 3.06
C LEU A 70 -2.88 -4.50 4.35
N PHE A 71 -2.78 -5.83 4.40
CA PHE A 71 -3.14 -6.61 5.58
C PHE A 71 -2.29 -6.19 6.80
N ASN A 72 -0.98 -6.13 6.62
CA ASN A 72 -0.05 -5.75 7.69
C ASN A 72 -0.20 -4.29 8.12
N CYS A 73 -0.48 -3.38 7.19
CA CYS A 73 -0.85 -2.01 7.55
C CYS A 73 -2.07 -1.99 8.45
N ASN A 74 -3.15 -2.66 8.05
CA ASN A 74 -4.39 -2.72 8.84
C ASN A 74 -4.16 -3.34 10.22
N LYS A 75 -3.29 -4.35 10.31
CA LYS A 75 -2.90 -4.98 11.59
C LYS A 75 -2.22 -3.97 12.51
N LEU A 76 -1.27 -3.18 12.00
CA LEU A 76 -0.60 -2.13 12.76
C LEU A 76 -1.55 -1.00 13.18
N LEU A 77 -2.49 -0.63 12.30
CA LEU A 77 -3.55 0.35 12.62
C LEU A 77 -4.43 -0.15 13.78
N GLN A 78 -4.83 -1.43 13.76
CA GLN A 78 -5.59 -2.05 14.86
C GLN A 78 -4.82 -2.09 16.18
N MET A 79 -3.49 -2.00 16.13
CA MET A 79 -2.62 -1.92 17.30
C MET A 79 -2.40 -0.49 17.81
N GLY A 80 -3.01 0.50 17.15
CA GLY A 80 -2.99 1.89 17.60
C GLY A 80 -1.92 2.76 16.95
N LEU A 81 -1.26 2.30 15.88
CA LEU A 81 -0.41 3.17 15.05
C LEU A 81 -1.31 3.99 14.11
N ASP A 82 -1.02 5.28 13.97
CA ASP A 82 -1.72 6.16 13.04
C ASP A 82 -1.14 6.02 11.62
N LEU A 83 -1.72 5.11 10.82
CA LEU A 83 -1.27 4.78 9.46
C LEU A 83 -2.44 4.87 8.46
N HIS A 84 -2.20 5.35 7.23
CA HIS A 84 -3.19 5.26 6.15
C HIS A 84 -3.03 3.97 5.35
N CYS A 85 -3.97 3.06 5.53
CA CYS A 85 -3.97 1.75 4.89
C CYS A 85 -4.66 1.76 3.53
N ASP A 86 -3.98 2.38 2.58
CA ASP A 86 -4.36 2.39 1.17
C ASP A 86 -3.81 1.19 0.40
N THR A 87 -4.45 0.87 -0.73
CA THR A 87 -3.89 -0.10 -1.67
C THR A 87 -2.56 0.39 -2.25
N VAL A 88 -1.66 -0.53 -2.61
CA VAL A 88 -0.39 -0.19 -3.29
C VAL A 88 -0.62 0.67 -4.53
N SER A 89 -1.67 0.41 -5.31
CA SER A 89 -1.96 1.25 -6.46
C SER A 89 -2.34 2.67 -6.07
N SER A 90 -3.18 2.85 -5.04
CA SER A 90 -3.59 4.18 -4.58
C SER A 90 -2.42 4.96 -3.97
N LYS A 91 -1.55 4.27 -3.22
CA LYS A 91 -0.43 4.89 -2.49
C LYS A 91 0.74 5.29 -3.41
N PHE A 92 1.05 4.49 -4.43
CA PHE A 92 2.28 4.64 -5.21
C PHE A 92 2.05 4.98 -6.69
N LYS A 93 0.80 5.12 -7.16
CA LYS A 93 0.48 5.41 -8.56
C LYS A 93 -0.51 6.58 -8.67
N SER A 94 -0.18 7.61 -9.45
CA SER A 94 -1.09 8.72 -9.72
C SER A 94 -2.22 8.33 -10.67
N ARG A 95 -3.22 9.21 -10.78
CA ARG A 95 -4.30 9.11 -11.77
C ARG A 95 -3.79 9.08 -13.22
N SER A 96 -2.70 9.81 -13.50
CA SER A 96 -2.05 9.82 -14.82
C SER A 96 -1.18 8.59 -15.09
N GLY A 97 -1.05 7.67 -14.12
CA GLY A 97 -0.28 6.45 -14.24
C GLY A 97 1.20 6.57 -13.87
N ASN A 98 1.64 7.74 -13.39
CA ASN A 98 3.01 7.92 -12.90
C ASN A 98 3.19 7.15 -11.59
N ILE A 99 4.37 6.60 -11.40
CA ILE A 99 4.73 5.79 -10.22
C ILE A 99 5.66 6.62 -9.36
N TYR A 100 5.41 6.66 -8.05
CA TYR A 100 6.23 7.39 -7.08
C TYR A 100 6.58 6.45 -5.93
N VAL A 101 7.84 6.10 -5.80
CA VAL A 101 8.35 5.18 -4.77
C VAL A 101 9.53 5.77 -4.00
N ALA A 102 10.17 6.82 -4.52
CA ALA A 102 11.19 7.57 -3.79
C ALA A 102 10.67 8.01 -2.41
N GLY A 103 11.46 7.77 -1.37
CA GLY A 103 11.12 8.05 0.03
C GLY A 103 10.52 6.87 0.79
N THR A 104 10.19 5.76 0.14
CA THR A 104 9.45 4.64 0.75
C THR A 104 10.30 3.85 1.75
N ILE A 105 9.72 3.55 2.91
CA ILE A 105 10.25 2.57 3.88
C ILE A 105 9.46 1.27 3.75
N ALA A 106 10.18 0.18 3.51
CA ALA A 106 9.60 -1.16 3.42
C ALA A 106 10.21 -2.11 4.45
N VAL A 107 9.40 -3.07 4.90
CA VAL A 107 9.87 -4.22 5.69
C VAL A 107 9.93 -5.43 4.76
N VAL A 108 11.10 -6.06 4.67
CA VAL A 108 11.36 -7.16 3.73
C VAL A 108 11.84 -8.39 4.47
N GLU A 109 11.34 -9.57 4.09
CA GLU A 109 11.84 -10.86 4.55
C GLU A 109 11.90 -11.84 3.38
N ASN A 110 13.08 -12.43 3.12
CA ASN A 110 13.29 -13.41 2.05
C ASN A 110 12.79 -12.97 0.66
N GLY A 111 12.94 -11.68 0.33
CA GLY A 111 12.49 -11.10 -0.94
C GLY A 111 11.00 -10.75 -1.01
N VAL A 112 10.25 -11.00 0.06
CA VAL A 112 8.83 -10.63 0.20
C VAL A 112 8.71 -9.30 0.93
N THR A 113 7.99 -8.35 0.34
CA THR A 113 7.67 -7.07 0.99
C THR A 113 6.45 -7.24 1.88
N LEU A 114 6.67 -7.14 3.19
CA LEU A 114 5.63 -7.32 4.21
C LEU A 114 4.84 -6.04 4.47
N LEU A 115 5.50 -4.89 4.38
CA LEU A 115 4.94 -3.56 4.60
C LEU A 115 5.68 -2.56 3.71
N ALA A 116 4.99 -1.52 3.24
CA ALA A 116 5.58 -0.40 2.53
C ALA A 116 4.82 0.89 2.85
N LEU A 117 5.54 1.90 3.33
CA LEU A 117 5.03 3.20 3.77
C LEU A 117 5.69 4.31 2.97
N ALA A 118 4.89 5.23 2.45
CA ALA A 118 5.32 6.29 1.53
C ALA A 118 5.11 7.69 2.09
N ASP A 119 4.05 7.85 2.88
CA ASP A 119 3.70 9.13 3.46
C ASP A 119 4.61 9.46 4.66
N LYS A 120 4.96 10.74 4.80
CA LYS A 120 5.88 11.23 5.82
C LYS A 120 5.43 10.87 7.23
N ASP A 121 4.15 11.08 7.53
CA ASP A 121 3.63 10.92 8.88
C ASP A 121 3.55 9.44 9.24
N GLU A 122 3.10 8.59 8.30
CA GLU A 122 3.12 7.13 8.45
C GLU A 122 4.52 6.58 8.68
N ILE A 123 5.49 7.04 7.88
CA ILE A 123 6.89 6.62 7.99
C ILE A 123 7.41 6.92 9.39
N PHE A 124 7.23 8.15 9.88
CA PHE A 124 7.74 8.52 11.20
C PHE A 124 6.96 7.87 12.34
N GLU A 125 5.65 7.67 12.20
CA GLU A 125 4.87 6.94 13.20
C GLU A 125 5.38 5.51 13.34
N PHE A 126 5.56 4.82 12.22
CA PHE A 126 6.14 3.48 12.20
C PHE A 126 7.58 3.44 12.74
N LEU A 127 8.46 4.34 12.30
CA LEU A 127 9.86 4.35 12.75
C LEU A 127 9.98 4.63 14.26
N LYS A 128 9.15 5.51 14.82
CA LYS A 128 9.09 5.75 16.28
C LYS A 128 8.62 4.50 17.03
N ALA A 129 7.55 3.85 16.56
CA ALA A 129 7.07 2.61 17.15
C ALA A 129 8.13 1.51 17.08
N LEU A 130 8.81 1.39 15.94
CA LEU A 130 9.87 0.40 15.74
C LEU A 130 11.09 0.68 16.62
N LEU A 131 11.46 1.95 16.81
CA LEU A 131 12.52 2.32 17.74
C LEU A 131 12.17 1.99 19.21
N ARG A 132 10.89 2.02 19.58
CA ARG A 132 10.43 1.66 20.93
C ARG A 132 10.36 0.14 21.13
N GLU A 133 9.84 -0.59 20.15
CA GLU A 133 9.43 -1.99 20.32
C GLU A 133 10.36 -3.01 19.63
N GLY A 134 11.17 -2.56 18.67
CA GLY A 134 12.15 -3.39 17.97
C GLY A 134 11.51 -4.62 17.30
N TRP A 135 12.12 -5.78 17.55
CA TRP A 135 11.68 -7.05 16.98
C TRP A 135 10.26 -7.44 17.37
N ASN A 136 9.72 -6.95 18.50
CA ASN A 136 8.35 -7.27 18.89
C ASN A 136 7.35 -6.76 17.86
N LEU A 137 7.53 -5.53 17.38
CA LEU A 137 6.68 -4.94 16.34
C LEU A 137 6.82 -5.69 15.01
N LEU A 138 8.05 -6.03 14.61
CA LEU A 138 8.31 -6.72 13.35
C LEU A 138 7.79 -8.17 13.34
N ASN A 139 7.90 -8.88 14.46
CA ASN A 139 7.43 -10.26 14.58
C ASN A 139 5.90 -10.38 14.53
N MET A 140 5.18 -9.27 14.68
CA MET A 140 3.72 -9.24 14.52
C MET A 140 3.28 -9.21 13.06
N LEU A 141 4.16 -8.86 12.12
CA LEU A 141 3.81 -8.80 10.70
C LEU A 141 3.60 -10.21 10.16
N GLU A 142 2.53 -10.40 9.37
CA GLU A 142 2.33 -11.62 8.61
C GLU A 142 3.40 -11.74 7.54
N LYS A 143 3.99 -12.93 7.45
CA LYS A 143 5.13 -13.24 6.58
C LYS A 143 4.71 -13.83 5.23
N THR A 144 3.51 -14.38 5.21
CA THR A 144 2.90 -14.98 4.03
C THR A 144 1.54 -14.36 3.84
N LYS A 145 1.10 -14.26 2.58
CA LYS A 145 -0.26 -13.83 2.26
C LYS A 145 -1.20 -14.62 3.17
N PRO A 146 -2.03 -13.98 4.01
CA PRO A 146 -3.01 -14.73 4.76
C PRO A 146 -3.80 -15.56 3.75
N LYS A 147 -3.89 -16.87 3.99
CA LYS A 147 -4.97 -17.63 3.39
C LYS A 147 -6.20 -16.94 3.90
N THR A 148 -6.79 -16.08 3.10
CA THR A 148 -8.12 -15.57 3.39
C THR A 148 -8.99 -16.80 3.45
N ILE A 149 -9.19 -17.34 4.65
CA ILE A 149 -10.38 -18.10 4.98
C ILE A 149 -11.46 -17.02 5.08
N VAL A 150 -11.78 -16.42 3.93
CA VAL A 150 -13.13 -15.93 3.75
C VAL A 150 -13.91 -17.23 3.63
N GLU A 151 -14.69 -17.58 4.65
CA GLU A 151 -15.71 -18.61 4.48
C GLU A 151 -16.47 -18.29 3.19
N PRO A 152 -16.40 -19.16 2.16
CA PRO A 152 -16.74 -18.72 0.83
C PRO A 152 -18.24 -18.48 0.70
N ARG A 153 -18.58 -17.28 0.23
CA ARG A 153 -19.75 -16.97 -0.63
C ARG A 153 -21.13 -16.87 0.02
N GLU A 154 -21.42 -17.49 1.16
CA GLU A 154 -22.78 -17.41 1.74
C GLU A 154 -23.09 -16.01 2.30
N ARG A 155 -22.21 -15.47 3.15
CA ARG A 155 -22.40 -14.12 3.72
C ARG A 155 -22.39 -13.00 2.69
N GLU A 156 -21.46 -13.04 1.73
CA GLU A 156 -21.39 -11.98 0.70
C GLU A 156 -22.65 -11.97 -0.16
N LYS A 157 -23.13 -13.15 -0.58
CA LYS A 157 -24.36 -13.30 -1.36
C LYS A 157 -25.59 -12.85 -0.56
N GLU A 158 -25.64 -13.14 0.73
CA GLU A 158 -26.72 -12.70 1.63
C GLU A 158 -26.71 -11.18 1.84
N ILE A 159 -25.53 -10.60 2.09
CA ILE A 159 -25.37 -9.14 2.23
C ILE A 159 -25.75 -8.45 0.92
N LYS A 160 -25.25 -8.95 -0.22
CA LYS A 160 -25.59 -8.48 -1.57
C LYS A 160 -27.11 -8.53 -1.81
N ARG A 161 -27.76 -9.65 -1.48
CA ARG A 161 -29.22 -9.79 -1.58
C ARG A 161 -29.98 -8.82 -0.67
N ALA A 162 -29.56 -8.68 0.57
CA ALA A 162 -30.19 -7.76 1.52
C ALA A 162 -30.07 -6.30 1.04
N LEU A 163 -28.91 -5.94 0.49
CA LEU A 163 -28.67 -4.62 -0.09
C LEU A 163 -29.57 -4.36 -1.30
N ILE A 164 -29.66 -5.32 -2.23
CA ILE A 164 -30.56 -5.25 -3.39
C ILE A 164 -31.99 -5.03 -2.94
N LEU A 165 -32.49 -5.86 -2.01
CA LEU A 165 -33.87 -5.78 -1.53
C LEU A 165 -34.19 -4.47 -0.79
N ALA A 166 -33.18 -3.85 -0.17
CA ALA A 166 -33.34 -2.55 0.48
C ALA A 166 -33.36 -1.41 -0.56
N LEU A 167 -32.49 -1.46 -1.57
CA LEU A 167 -32.35 -0.42 -2.59
C LEU A 167 -33.47 -0.47 -3.64
N SER A 168 -33.92 -1.66 -4.03
CA SER A 168 -35.01 -1.85 -5.02
C SER A 168 -36.37 -1.30 -4.55
N LYS A 169 -36.49 -0.87 -3.29
CA LYS A 169 -37.68 -0.18 -2.78
C LYS A 169 -37.75 1.28 -3.20
N ASN A 170 -36.61 1.89 -3.53
CA ASN A 170 -36.49 3.32 -3.80
C ASN A 170 -35.93 3.62 -5.19
N PHE A 171 -35.47 2.60 -5.93
CA PHE A 171 -34.84 2.74 -7.23
C PHE A 171 -35.42 1.70 -8.19
N ASP A 172 -35.72 2.13 -9.42
CA ASP A 172 -36.29 1.29 -10.47
C ASP A 172 -35.30 0.22 -10.98
N TYR A 173 -34.00 0.40 -10.74
CA TYR A 173 -32.95 -0.55 -11.07
C TYR A 173 -31.78 -0.44 -10.09
N VAL A 174 -31.17 -1.58 -9.74
CA VAL A 174 -30.01 -1.66 -8.83
C VAL A 174 -28.92 -2.47 -9.52
N LEU A 175 -27.80 -1.82 -9.86
CA LEU A 175 -26.65 -2.47 -10.49
C LEU A 175 -25.62 -2.85 -9.43
N MET A 176 -25.15 -4.10 -9.45
CA MET A 176 -24.10 -4.59 -8.57
C MET A 176 -23.01 -5.33 -9.33
N ASP A 177 -21.82 -5.41 -8.74
CA ASP A 177 -20.61 -5.96 -9.37
C ASP A 177 -20.26 -5.28 -10.70
N VAL A 178 -20.65 -4.01 -10.86
CA VAL A 178 -20.28 -3.19 -12.01
C VAL A 178 -18.79 -2.92 -11.95
N LYS A 179 -18.03 -3.52 -12.86
CA LYS A 179 -16.69 -3.03 -13.19
C LYS A 179 -16.88 -1.74 -13.98
N LEU A 180 -16.70 -0.60 -13.30
CA LEU A 180 -16.55 0.69 -13.96
C LEU A 180 -15.35 0.61 -14.91
N ASN A 181 -15.61 0.62 -16.21
CA ASN A 181 -14.60 0.89 -17.23
C ASN A 181 -14.39 2.41 -17.44
N ALA A 182 -15.13 3.25 -16.71
CA ALA A 182 -15.01 4.70 -16.80
C ALA A 182 -13.80 5.19 -15.99
N LEU A 183 -12.88 5.87 -16.67
CA LEU A 183 -11.81 6.65 -16.05
C LEU A 183 -12.46 7.84 -15.31
N SER A 184 -12.05 8.13 -14.07
CA SER A 184 -12.71 9.17 -13.28
C SER A 184 -12.51 10.57 -13.89
N GLY A 185 -13.57 11.22 -14.35
CA GLY A 185 -13.54 12.59 -14.85
C GLY A 185 -14.53 12.89 -15.98
N ASP A 186 -15.07 11.87 -16.64
CA ASP A 186 -16.10 12.07 -17.65
C ASP A 186 -17.44 12.43 -16.98
N GLU A 187 -18.17 13.37 -17.58
CA GLU A 187 -19.58 13.60 -17.24
C GLU A 187 -20.34 12.27 -17.37
N TRP A 188 -21.27 12.06 -16.44
CA TRP A 188 -22.13 10.88 -16.39
C TRP A 188 -22.81 10.67 -17.75
N ASP A 189 -22.29 9.75 -18.57
CA ASP A 189 -22.93 9.33 -19.81
C ASP A 189 -23.92 8.20 -19.46
N PRO A 190 -25.25 8.37 -19.66
CA PRO A 190 -26.23 7.32 -19.40
C PRO A 190 -26.07 6.08 -20.30
N PHE A 191 -25.18 6.11 -21.30
CA PHE A 191 -24.87 4.98 -22.18
C PHE A 191 -23.49 4.35 -21.86
N ILE A 192 -23.26 3.98 -20.60
CA ILE A 192 -22.11 3.14 -20.23
C ILE A 192 -22.24 1.79 -20.94
N TYR A 193 -21.28 1.47 -21.81
CA TYR A 193 -21.14 0.12 -22.36
C TYR A 193 -20.70 -0.84 -21.25
N PHE A 194 -21.63 -1.68 -20.80
CA PHE A 194 -21.37 -2.72 -19.84
C PHE A 194 -20.46 -3.79 -20.46
N SER A 195 -19.40 -4.16 -19.72
CA SER A 195 -18.64 -5.37 -20.02
C SER A 195 -19.59 -6.59 -19.93
N PRO A 196 -19.44 -7.61 -20.79
CA PRO A 196 -20.37 -8.74 -20.92
C PRO A 196 -20.54 -9.59 -19.65
N ASP A 197 -19.72 -9.35 -18.62
CA ASP A 197 -19.75 -10.05 -17.33
C ASP A 197 -20.64 -9.37 -16.25
N ALA A 198 -21.40 -8.32 -16.59
CA ALA A 198 -22.32 -7.68 -15.65
C ALA A 198 -23.66 -8.45 -15.58
N ASP A 199 -24.00 -8.99 -14.41
CA ASP A 199 -25.34 -9.52 -14.15
C ASP A 199 -26.32 -8.34 -13.98
N ILE A 200 -27.06 -8.00 -15.04
CA ILE A 200 -28.16 -7.03 -14.99
C ILE A 200 -29.41 -7.77 -14.51
N ILE A 201 -29.95 -7.37 -13.36
CA ILE A 201 -31.26 -7.82 -12.88
C ILE A 201 -32.21 -6.62 -12.94
N ALA A 202 -33.23 -6.72 -13.79
CA ALA A 202 -34.35 -5.79 -13.89
C ALA A 202 -35.45 -6.14 -12.89
#